data_AF-A0A6M1ZYD7-F1
#
_entry.id   AF-A0A6M1ZYD7-F1
#
_cell.length_a   1.000
_cell.length_b   1.000
_cell.length_c   1.000
_cell.angle_alpha   90.00
_cell.angle_beta   90.00
_cell.angle_gamma   90.00
#
_symmetry.space_group_name_H-M   'P 1'
#
loop_
_entity.id
_entity.type
_entity.pdbx_description
1 polymer ?
#
loop_
_entity_poly.entity_id
_entity_poly.type
_entity_poly.pdbx_seq_one_letter_code
_entity_poly.pdbx_strand_id
1 'polypeptide(L)'
;MQNDPYKMYICLPYLYLTEENPLGLGPIRFYPSSKFDDYVSQDEQKEIEEYLRESPSINKGTSICVHPDIREESIPELLIDAVYVLYFAATYEKLYHNYEPPRFGPLTQIVPASESVVKNPANRESLKSLDLKESHILEISIQDDVMLKAMGEVLNGAFLEDHKLDQVECRRIIRSIRYFIHCFHDKFRDLLGSGFLMGHKHFEPEDFLFLVTAFETLFNINPEIPNSDFKQKLRPIIHLKFGKPLEIIWKWIDGFYAIKNEVVHEGTLPDGTFRENHNFEVPYISFAIKLFIYSIYHKLFKMDLLPAHVTESYRPIAFHGIEREEVILFLWPEKELLKKISILIMQLTHGKVTDETVADVSMLAHVYQHMLRYHKSLQDPIKFIPTSKEELKKVVVAIENLSDDDFEYEGKKVHVQELMPEGFLDVLNRRVA
;
A
#
# COMPACT_ATOMS: atom_id res chain seq x y z
N MET A 1 -4.76 -40.21 8.74
CA MET A 1 -5.03 -39.01 7.94
C MET A 1 -3.92 -38.94 6.90
N GLN A 2 -4.27 -38.74 5.63
CA GLN A 2 -3.31 -38.72 4.52
C GLN A 2 -2.29 -37.59 4.74
N ASN A 3 -1.00 -37.92 4.61
CA ASN A 3 0.12 -36.98 4.60
C ASN A 3 -0.21 -35.80 3.67
N ASP A 4 -0.27 -34.58 4.22
CA ASP A 4 -0.36 -33.38 3.38
C ASP A 4 0.98 -33.28 2.62
N PRO A 5 0.99 -33.24 1.28
CA PRO A 5 2.21 -33.38 0.46
C PRO A 5 3.09 -32.11 0.46
N TYR A 6 2.99 -31.28 1.49
CA TYR A 6 3.70 -30.01 1.56
C TYR A 6 5.11 -30.20 2.11
N LYS A 7 6.09 -29.57 1.47
CA LYS A 7 7.46 -29.50 2.01
C LYS A 7 7.51 -28.47 3.11
N MET A 8 8.01 -28.86 4.28
CA MET A 8 8.03 -28.03 5.47
C MET A 8 9.34 -27.25 5.62
N TYR A 9 9.22 -26.00 6.03
CA TYR A 9 10.28 -25.07 6.34
C TYR A 9 10.00 -24.35 7.66
N ILE A 10 11.04 -24.03 8.42
CA ILE A 10 10.95 -23.23 9.64
C ILE A 10 11.45 -21.83 9.33
N CYS A 11 10.60 -20.82 9.56
CA CYS A 11 10.99 -19.42 9.45
C CYS A 11 11.46 -18.93 10.82
N LEU A 12 12.73 -18.54 10.90
CA LEU A 12 13.36 -18.08 12.13
C LEU A 12 13.67 -16.59 12.01
N PRO A 13 13.31 -15.76 13.01
CA PRO A 13 12.11 -15.79 13.85
C PRO A 13 11.29 -14.50 13.70
N TYR A 14 11.11 -13.99 12.49
CA TYR A 14 10.54 -12.64 12.33
C TYR A 14 9.03 -12.63 12.24
N LEU A 15 8.35 -13.77 12.15
CA LEU A 15 6.91 -13.81 11.91
C LEU A 15 6.21 -14.48 13.09
N TYR A 16 5.40 -13.70 13.79
CA TYR A 16 4.43 -14.18 14.75
C TYR A 16 3.03 -13.92 14.21
N LEU A 17 2.28 -14.98 13.94
CA LEU A 17 0.85 -14.87 13.61
C LEU A 17 0.08 -14.63 14.92
N THR A 18 -0.67 -13.53 14.98
CA THR A 18 -1.56 -13.25 16.12
C THR A 18 -2.74 -14.21 16.20
N GLU A 19 -3.10 -14.79 15.06
CA GLU A 19 -4.17 -15.77 14.97
C GLU A 19 -3.61 -17.19 15.07
N GLU A 20 -4.33 -18.02 15.80
CA GLU A 20 -3.99 -19.43 15.95
C GLU A 20 -4.37 -20.26 14.71
N ASN A 21 -5.02 -19.69 13.69
CA ASN A 21 -5.40 -20.43 12.49
C ASN A 21 -4.28 -20.39 11.43
N PRO A 22 -4.07 -21.50 10.68
CA PRO A 22 -3.16 -21.49 9.56
C PRO A 22 -3.58 -20.46 8.51
N LEU A 23 -2.60 -19.72 8.00
CA LEU A 23 -2.81 -18.70 7.00
C LEU A 23 -2.38 -19.22 5.62
N GLY A 24 -3.32 -19.27 4.68
CA GLY A 24 -3.04 -19.60 3.29
C GLY A 24 -2.64 -18.36 2.48
N LEU A 25 -1.54 -18.48 1.73
CA LEU A 25 -1.08 -17.49 0.76
C LEU A 25 -0.64 -18.19 -0.53
N GLY A 26 -1.62 -18.52 -1.38
CA GLY A 26 -1.39 -19.18 -2.66
C GLY A 26 -0.74 -20.56 -2.48
N PRO A 27 0.49 -20.78 -3.01
CA PRO A 27 1.16 -22.06 -2.90
C PRO A 27 1.82 -22.28 -1.53
N ILE A 28 1.66 -21.33 -0.60
CA ILE A 28 2.24 -21.39 0.75
C ILE A 28 1.15 -21.40 1.81
N ARG A 29 1.40 -22.15 2.89
CA ARG A 29 0.68 -22.02 4.15
C ARG A 29 1.64 -21.64 5.28
N PHE A 30 1.27 -20.64 6.05
CA PHE A 30 1.95 -20.22 7.26
C PHE A 30 1.20 -20.80 8.46
N TYR A 31 1.90 -21.51 9.33
CA TYR A 31 1.33 -22.10 10.52
C TYR A 31 1.96 -21.51 11.77
N PRO A 32 1.17 -21.13 12.78
CA PRO A 32 1.73 -20.71 14.06
C PRO A 32 2.45 -21.90 14.70
N SER A 33 3.61 -21.65 15.33
CA SER A 33 4.40 -22.69 16.00
C SER A 33 3.60 -23.50 17.04
N SER A 34 2.53 -22.93 17.60
CA SER A 34 1.61 -23.59 18.54
C SER A 34 0.82 -24.75 17.94
N LYS A 35 0.63 -24.78 16.62
CA LYS A 35 -0.16 -25.81 15.92
C LYS A 35 0.69 -26.80 15.15
N PHE A 36 2.00 -26.80 15.40
CA PHE A 36 2.98 -27.64 14.71
C PHE A 36 2.58 -29.12 14.58
N ASP A 37 1.94 -29.66 15.62
CA ASP A 37 1.50 -31.05 15.69
C ASP A 37 0.41 -31.41 14.67
N ASP A 38 -0.31 -30.43 14.13
CA ASP A 38 -1.42 -30.65 13.19
C ASP A 38 -0.93 -31.05 11.79
N TYR A 39 0.36 -30.87 11.47
CA TYR A 39 0.87 -30.99 10.09
C TYR A 39 2.25 -31.65 9.96
N VAL A 40 2.82 -32.17 11.06
CA VAL A 40 4.06 -32.96 11.06
C VAL A 40 3.78 -34.40 11.42
N SER A 41 4.47 -35.34 10.77
CA SER A 41 4.35 -36.76 11.09
C SER A 41 4.78 -37.02 12.54
N GLN A 42 4.13 -37.96 13.22
CA GLN A 42 4.44 -38.27 14.64
C GLN A 42 5.92 -38.61 14.88
N ASP A 43 6.60 -39.16 13.88
CA ASP A 43 8.01 -39.53 13.96
C ASP A 43 8.95 -38.31 13.91
N GLU A 44 8.58 -37.25 13.18
CA GLU A 44 9.36 -36.01 13.02
C GLU A 44 9.01 -34.96 14.09
N GLN A 45 7.82 -35.06 14.70
CA GLN A 45 7.32 -34.12 15.72
C GLN A 45 8.30 -33.92 16.87
N LYS A 46 8.76 -35.01 17.48
CA LYS A 46 9.63 -34.96 18.66
C LYS A 46 10.96 -34.25 18.37
N GLU A 47 11.52 -34.45 17.19
CA GLU A 47 12.83 -33.93 16.83
C GLU A 47 12.77 -32.45 16.47
N ILE A 48 11.70 -32.04 15.80
CA ILE A 48 11.47 -30.63 15.50
C ILE A 48 11.09 -29.90 16.79
N GLU A 49 10.25 -30.45 17.66
CA GLU A 49 10.01 -29.90 18.99
C GLU A 49 11.30 -29.68 19.79
N GLU A 50 12.20 -30.67 19.82
CA GLU A 50 13.50 -30.54 20.50
C GLU A 50 14.34 -29.42 19.87
N TYR A 51 14.38 -29.34 18.54
CA TYR A 51 15.09 -28.29 17.80
C TYR A 51 14.53 -26.89 18.03
N LEU A 52 13.20 -26.73 18.08
CA LEU A 52 12.55 -25.46 18.37
C LEU A 52 12.73 -25.07 19.86
N ARG A 53 12.68 -26.03 20.80
CA ARG A 53 12.90 -25.80 22.24
C ARG A 53 14.32 -25.34 22.57
N GLU A 54 15.30 -25.66 21.74
CA GLU A 54 16.69 -25.21 21.92
C GLU A 54 16.88 -23.69 21.70
N SER A 55 15.86 -22.94 21.25
CA SER A 55 15.87 -21.47 21.17
C SER A 55 14.57 -20.86 21.72
N PRO A 56 14.61 -20.10 22.84
CA PRO A 56 13.41 -19.55 23.50
C PRO A 56 12.53 -18.65 22.61
N SER A 57 13.13 -17.98 21.63
CA SER A 57 12.44 -17.04 20.74
C SER A 57 11.59 -17.72 19.67
N ILE A 58 11.79 -19.02 19.41
CA ILE A 58 11.11 -19.80 18.36
C ILE A 58 9.69 -20.23 18.74
N ASN A 59 9.38 -20.28 20.04
CA ASN A 59 8.02 -20.56 20.53
C ASN A 59 7.00 -19.52 20.06
N LYS A 60 7.44 -18.39 19.49
CA LYS A 60 6.62 -17.36 18.84
C LYS A 60 6.79 -17.33 17.30
N GLY A 61 7.42 -18.33 16.72
CA GLY A 61 7.71 -18.40 15.28
C GLY A 61 6.53 -18.86 14.42
N THR A 62 6.75 -18.87 13.11
CA THR A 62 5.80 -19.37 12.10
C THR A 62 6.48 -20.41 11.23
N SER A 63 5.88 -21.58 11.09
CA SER A 63 6.31 -22.61 10.13
C SER A 63 5.72 -22.34 8.75
N ILE A 64 6.44 -22.69 7.69
CA ILE A 64 6.03 -22.47 6.31
C ILE A 64 5.94 -23.80 5.58
N CYS A 65 4.81 -24.07 4.94
CA CYS A 65 4.57 -25.24 4.12
C CYS A 65 4.41 -24.83 2.65
N VAL A 66 5.12 -25.51 1.74
CA VAL A 66 5.13 -25.21 0.31
C VAL A 66 4.43 -26.32 -0.48
N HIS A 67 3.55 -25.92 -1.41
CA HIS A 67 2.79 -26.83 -2.26
C HIS A 67 3.72 -27.78 -3.05
N PRO A 68 3.39 -29.08 -3.18
CA PRO A 68 4.25 -30.06 -3.86
C PRO A 68 4.57 -29.74 -5.32
N ASP A 69 3.64 -29.08 -6.01
CA ASP A 69 3.77 -28.75 -7.44
C ASP A 69 4.78 -27.63 -7.73
N ILE A 70 5.35 -27.00 -6.69
CA ILE A 70 6.41 -26.01 -6.86
C ILE A 70 7.73 -26.73 -7.14
N ARG A 71 8.38 -26.35 -8.24
CA ARG A 71 9.72 -26.84 -8.58
C ARG A 71 10.73 -26.55 -7.48
N GLU A 72 11.55 -27.55 -7.13
CA GLU A 72 12.49 -27.46 -6.01
C GLU A 72 13.44 -26.27 -6.10
N GLU A 73 13.93 -25.96 -7.30
CA GLU A 73 14.82 -24.84 -7.56
C GLU A 73 14.18 -23.46 -7.32
N SER A 74 12.85 -23.37 -7.36
CA SER A 74 12.11 -22.11 -7.17
C SER A 74 11.69 -21.88 -5.72
N ILE A 75 11.77 -22.89 -4.86
CA ILE A 75 11.31 -22.81 -3.48
C ILE A 75 12.03 -21.70 -2.69
N PRO A 76 13.37 -21.52 -2.77
CA PRO A 76 14.03 -20.45 -2.03
C PRO A 76 13.52 -19.04 -2.41
N GLU A 77 13.31 -18.79 -3.71
CA GLU A 77 12.77 -17.50 -4.19
C GLU A 77 11.33 -17.31 -3.71
N LEU A 78 10.49 -18.35 -3.83
CA LEU A 78 9.10 -18.34 -3.39
C LEU A 78 8.98 -18.05 -1.88
N LEU A 79 9.80 -18.68 -1.04
CA LEU A 79 9.77 -18.48 0.40
C LEU A 79 10.09 -17.02 0.77
N ILE A 80 11.09 -16.42 0.11
CA ILE A 80 11.42 -15.01 0.30
C ILE A 80 10.26 -14.14 -0.15
N ASP A 81 9.78 -14.35 -1.38
CA ASP A 81 8.72 -13.55 -1.99
C ASP A 81 7.43 -13.58 -1.17
N ALA A 82 7.06 -14.74 -0.62
CA ALA A 82 5.88 -14.90 0.20
C ALA A 82 5.95 -14.13 1.52
N VAL A 83 7.13 -14.03 2.15
CA VAL A 83 7.30 -13.22 3.36
C VAL A 83 7.08 -11.74 3.06
N TYR A 84 7.65 -11.22 1.98
CA TYR A 84 7.44 -9.82 1.56
C TYR A 84 5.98 -9.56 1.20
N VAL A 85 5.36 -10.46 0.44
CA VAL A 85 3.96 -10.32 0.03
C VAL A 85 3.01 -10.39 1.23
N LEU A 86 3.24 -11.32 2.17
CA LEU A 86 2.50 -11.41 3.43
C LEU A 86 2.62 -10.12 4.25
N TYR A 87 3.84 -9.59 4.33
CA TYR A 87 4.11 -8.34 5.02
C TYR A 87 3.30 -7.18 4.43
N PHE A 88 3.30 -7.04 3.10
CA PHE A 88 2.51 -6.01 2.43
C PHE A 88 1.02 -6.17 2.75
N ALA A 89 0.48 -7.38 2.63
CA ALA A 89 -0.92 -7.68 2.91
C ALA A 89 -1.32 -7.36 4.37
N ALA A 90 -0.40 -7.48 5.32
CA ALA A 90 -0.67 -7.20 6.74
C ALA A 90 -0.54 -5.72 7.13
N THR A 91 0.10 -4.88 6.30
CA THR A 91 0.57 -3.55 6.73
C THR A 91 0.14 -2.40 5.83
N TYR A 92 -0.37 -2.69 4.63
CA TYR A 92 -0.70 -1.65 3.64
C TYR A 92 -1.71 -0.61 4.16
N GLU A 93 -2.74 -0.98 4.94
CA GLU A 93 -3.73 -0.01 5.46
C GLU A 93 -3.12 0.99 6.42
N LYS A 94 -2.29 0.50 7.35
CA LYS A 94 -1.57 1.34 8.31
C LYS A 94 -0.63 2.30 7.59
N LEU A 95 0.10 1.79 6.60
CA LEU A 95 0.98 2.61 5.74
C LEU A 95 0.18 3.64 4.94
N TYR A 96 -0.98 3.24 4.42
CA TYR A 96 -1.83 4.11 3.62
C TYR A 96 -2.42 5.24 4.46
N HIS A 97 -2.99 4.97 5.63
CA HIS A 97 -3.71 5.99 6.42
C HIS A 97 -2.85 6.75 7.43
N ASN A 98 -1.87 6.09 8.05
CA ASN A 98 -1.15 6.64 9.21
C ASN A 98 0.33 6.91 8.95
N TYR A 99 0.88 6.50 7.81
CA TYR A 99 2.31 6.63 7.50
C TYR A 99 3.23 6.06 8.58
N GLU A 100 2.75 5.08 9.34
CA GLU A 100 3.53 4.40 10.37
C GLU A 100 4.12 3.14 9.76
N PRO A 101 5.39 3.17 9.30
CA PRO A 101 6.03 1.96 8.87
C PRO A 101 6.27 1.05 10.06
N PRO A 102 5.83 -0.21 9.99
CA PRO A 102 6.36 -1.24 10.88
C PRO A 102 7.87 -1.26 10.74
N ARG A 103 8.58 -1.46 11.85
CA ARG A 103 10.03 -1.66 11.79
C ARG A 103 10.30 -3.14 11.62
N PHE A 104 11.27 -3.48 10.78
CA PHE A 104 11.69 -4.86 10.59
C PHE A 104 13.20 -4.97 10.74
N GLY A 105 13.59 -6.01 11.49
CA GLY A 105 14.96 -6.51 11.44
C GLY A 105 15.21 -7.23 10.11
N PRO A 106 16.48 -7.41 9.72
CA PRO A 106 16.81 -8.20 8.54
C PRO A 106 16.37 -9.66 8.70
N LEU A 107 15.77 -10.27 7.67
CA LEU A 107 15.46 -11.71 7.64
C LEU A 107 16.77 -12.51 7.80
N THR A 108 16.93 -13.25 8.90
CA THR A 108 18.16 -14.02 9.16
C THR A 108 18.15 -15.41 8.54
N GLN A 109 17.05 -16.19 8.63
CA GLN A 109 17.07 -17.55 8.10
C GLN A 109 15.70 -18.18 7.81
N ILE A 110 15.60 -18.91 6.69
CA ILE A 110 14.55 -19.90 6.43
C ILE A 110 15.24 -21.24 6.20
N VAL A 111 14.92 -22.25 7.01
CA VAL A 111 15.57 -23.57 6.95
C VAL A 111 14.57 -24.66 6.59
N PRO A 112 14.92 -25.65 5.75
CA PRO A 112 14.09 -26.83 5.57
C PRO A 112 13.89 -27.56 6.90
N ALA A 113 12.68 -28.02 7.17
CA ALA A 113 12.36 -28.81 8.37
C ALA A 113 12.63 -30.30 8.15
N SER A 114 13.60 -30.66 7.32
CA SER A 114 13.94 -32.06 7.08
C SER A 114 14.76 -32.64 8.22
N GLU A 115 14.60 -33.93 8.49
CA GLU A 115 15.35 -34.67 9.52
C GLU A 115 16.86 -34.43 9.41
N SER A 116 17.41 -34.43 8.20
CA SER A 116 18.83 -34.18 7.91
C SER A 116 19.31 -32.77 8.30
N VAL A 117 18.43 -31.76 8.25
CA VAL A 117 18.75 -30.36 8.59
C VAL A 117 18.60 -30.14 10.10
N VAL A 118 17.54 -30.71 10.68
CA VAL A 118 17.20 -30.62 12.11
C VAL A 118 18.19 -31.40 12.99
N LYS A 119 18.74 -32.53 12.49
CA LYS A 119 19.77 -33.33 13.17
C LYS A 119 21.19 -32.81 12.99
N ASN A 120 21.42 -31.86 12.08
CA ASN A 120 22.76 -31.37 11.81
C ASN A 120 23.29 -30.51 12.98
N PRO A 121 24.38 -30.90 13.65
CA PRO A 121 24.92 -30.16 14.79
C PRO A 121 25.31 -28.71 14.47
N ALA A 122 25.83 -28.45 13.26
CA ALA A 122 26.23 -27.11 12.84
C ALA A 122 25.02 -26.18 12.67
N ASN A 123 23.90 -26.71 12.16
CA ASN A 123 22.65 -25.94 12.07
C ASN A 123 22.09 -25.63 13.47
N ARG A 124 22.17 -26.59 14.40
CA ARG A 124 21.77 -26.38 15.80
C ARG A 124 22.64 -25.35 16.52
N GLU A 125 23.96 -25.34 16.28
CA GLU A 125 24.86 -24.32 16.82
C GLU A 125 24.58 -22.93 16.23
N SER A 126 24.38 -22.84 14.91
CA SER A 126 23.99 -21.59 14.24
C SER A 126 22.71 -21.00 14.86
N LEU A 127 21.74 -21.86 15.18
CA LEU A 127 20.49 -21.48 15.84
C LEU A 127 20.65 -20.92 17.24
N LYS A 128 21.51 -21.54 18.06
CA LYS A 128 21.83 -21.07 19.41
C LYS A 128 22.54 -19.72 19.40
N SER A 129 23.25 -19.40 18.31
CA SER A 129 23.96 -18.14 18.13
C SER A 129 23.07 -16.97 17.67
N LEU A 130 21.82 -17.25 17.24
CA LEU A 130 20.87 -16.22 16.86
C LEU A 130 20.29 -15.56 18.13
N ASP A 131 20.94 -14.50 18.61
CA ASP A 131 20.46 -13.69 19.73
C ASP A 131 19.32 -12.75 19.27
N LEU A 132 18.11 -13.30 19.24
CA LEU A 132 16.95 -12.63 18.68
C LEU A 132 16.22 -11.87 19.78
N LYS A 133 16.53 -10.58 19.90
CA LYS A 133 15.77 -9.66 20.77
C LYS A 133 14.30 -9.65 20.32
N GLU A 134 13.35 -9.75 21.27
CA GLU A 134 11.89 -9.74 20.99
C GLU A 134 11.45 -8.56 20.11
N SER A 135 12.18 -7.43 20.15
CA SER A 135 11.95 -6.25 19.30
C SER A 135 12.11 -6.49 17.79
N HIS A 136 12.53 -7.69 17.37
CA HIS A 136 12.67 -8.06 15.96
C HIS A 136 11.57 -9.00 15.47
N ILE A 137 10.66 -9.44 16.34
CA ILE A 137 9.53 -10.29 15.94
C ILE A 137 8.43 -9.37 15.39
N LEU A 138 8.07 -9.56 14.12
CA LEU A 138 6.94 -8.88 13.51
C LEU A 138 5.66 -9.64 13.82
N GLU A 139 4.74 -8.94 14.45
CA GLU A 139 3.39 -9.39 14.71
C GLU A 139 2.52 -9.17 13.47
N ILE A 140 2.04 -10.27 12.88
CA ILE A 140 1.14 -10.27 11.74
C ILE A 140 -0.29 -10.43 12.25
N SER A 141 -1.09 -9.38 12.06
CA SER A 141 -2.53 -9.39 12.22
C SER A 141 -3.13 -9.05 10.86
N ILE A 142 -3.90 -9.98 10.30
CA ILE A 142 -4.49 -9.81 8.98
C ILE A 142 -5.87 -9.20 9.15
N GLN A 143 -6.08 -8.06 8.51
CA GLN A 143 -7.33 -7.31 8.60
C GLN A 143 -8.17 -7.46 7.32
N ASP A 144 -7.53 -7.79 6.19
CA ASP A 144 -8.20 -7.99 4.90
C ASP A 144 -7.82 -9.32 4.22
N ASP A 145 -8.76 -10.26 4.26
CA ASP A 145 -8.67 -11.54 3.56
C ASP A 145 -8.65 -11.39 2.04
N VAL A 146 -9.20 -10.30 1.49
CA VAL A 146 -9.32 -10.09 0.04
C VAL A 146 -7.94 -9.79 -0.55
N MET A 147 -7.20 -8.84 0.04
CA MET A 147 -5.81 -8.58 -0.35
C MET A 147 -4.94 -9.83 -0.21
N LEU A 148 -5.08 -10.57 0.90
CA LEU A 148 -4.31 -11.80 1.12
C LEU A 148 -4.56 -12.84 0.02
N LYS A 149 -5.83 -13.07 -0.34
CA LYS A 149 -6.21 -14.00 -1.41
C LYS A 149 -5.66 -13.55 -2.77
N ALA A 150 -5.80 -12.27 -3.10
CA ALA A 150 -5.27 -11.71 -4.34
C ALA A 150 -3.74 -11.89 -4.44
N MET A 151 -3.02 -11.62 -3.34
CA MET A 151 -1.59 -11.84 -3.23
C MET A 151 -1.20 -13.33 -3.36
N GLY A 152 -2.01 -14.24 -2.80
CA GLY A 152 -1.85 -15.67 -3.00
C GLY A 152 -1.97 -16.09 -4.46
N GLU A 153 -2.96 -15.55 -5.17
CA GLU A 153 -3.13 -15.79 -6.61
C GLU A 153 -1.96 -15.23 -7.44
N VAL A 154 -1.39 -14.09 -7.04
CA VAL A 154 -0.17 -13.55 -7.68
C VAL A 154 1.02 -14.49 -7.49
N LEU A 155 1.20 -15.08 -6.30
CA LEU A 155 2.25 -16.08 -6.06
C LEU A 155 2.00 -17.36 -6.85
N ASN A 156 0.75 -17.83 -6.92
CA ASN A 156 0.38 -18.94 -7.81
C ASN A 156 0.74 -18.61 -9.27
N GLY A 157 0.42 -17.42 -9.76
CA GLY A 157 0.77 -16.99 -11.11
C GLY A 157 2.27 -16.87 -11.38
N ALA A 158 3.08 -16.56 -10.38
CA ALA A 158 4.52 -16.41 -10.53
C ALA A 158 5.28 -17.75 -10.53
N PHE A 159 4.81 -18.73 -9.76
CA PHE A 159 5.54 -19.98 -9.49
C PHE A 159 4.82 -21.25 -10.01
N LEU A 160 3.51 -21.18 -10.22
CA LEU A 160 2.64 -22.08 -10.97
C LEU A 160 2.98 -22.16 -12.47
N GLU A 161 3.49 -23.26 -13.02
CA GLU A 161 3.74 -23.35 -14.48
C GLU A 161 2.48 -23.20 -15.35
N ASP A 162 1.38 -23.84 -14.94
CA ASP A 162 0.13 -23.88 -15.72
C ASP A 162 -0.92 -22.90 -15.17
N HIS A 163 -0.49 -21.82 -14.50
CA HIS A 163 -1.43 -20.84 -13.95
C HIS A 163 -1.99 -19.91 -15.03
N LYS A 164 -3.24 -19.46 -14.86
CA LYS A 164 -3.95 -18.59 -15.82
C LYS A 164 -3.42 -17.16 -15.93
N LEU A 165 -2.63 -16.71 -14.96
CA LEU A 165 -2.13 -15.34 -14.88
C LEU A 165 -0.80 -15.20 -15.62
N ASP A 166 -0.55 -14.03 -16.18
CA ASP A 166 0.73 -13.74 -16.83
C ASP A 166 1.88 -13.77 -15.79
N GLN A 167 2.80 -14.71 -15.96
CA GLN A 167 3.89 -14.95 -15.01
C GLN A 167 4.81 -13.73 -14.89
N VAL A 168 5.03 -12.99 -15.98
CA VAL A 168 5.91 -11.82 -15.99
C VAL A 168 5.28 -10.70 -15.16
N GLU A 169 4.00 -10.41 -15.35
CA GLU A 169 3.28 -9.39 -14.57
C GLU A 169 3.18 -9.78 -13.09
N CYS A 170 2.93 -11.05 -12.77
CA CYS A 170 2.93 -11.53 -11.38
C CYS A 170 4.29 -11.30 -10.70
N ARG A 171 5.39 -11.67 -11.37
CA ARG A 171 6.75 -11.45 -10.86
C ARG A 171 7.07 -9.95 -10.72
N ARG A 172 6.57 -9.09 -11.62
CA ARG A 172 6.73 -7.62 -11.48
C ARG A 172 6.03 -7.08 -10.24
N ILE A 173 4.80 -7.50 -9.98
CA ILE A 173 4.06 -7.10 -8.76
C ILE A 173 4.85 -7.51 -7.52
N ILE A 174 5.25 -8.79 -7.42
CA ILE A 174 6.03 -9.29 -6.28
C ILE A 174 7.33 -8.50 -6.09
N ARG A 175 8.10 -8.30 -7.17
CA ARG A 175 9.36 -7.54 -7.11
C ARG A 175 9.14 -6.08 -6.70
N SER A 176 8.08 -5.44 -7.20
CA SER A 176 7.74 -4.08 -6.81
C SER A 176 7.41 -3.98 -5.32
N ILE A 177 6.68 -4.96 -4.77
CA ILE A 177 6.38 -5.05 -3.34
C ILE A 177 7.66 -5.26 -2.53
N ARG A 178 8.59 -6.10 -3.00
CA ARG A 178 9.90 -6.29 -2.35
C ARG A 178 10.67 -4.98 -2.24
N TYR A 179 10.80 -4.25 -3.35
CA TYR A 179 11.45 -2.94 -3.33
C TYR A 179 10.73 -1.96 -2.40
N PHE A 180 9.40 -1.92 -2.44
CA PHE A 180 8.62 -1.07 -1.55
C PHE A 180 8.86 -1.38 -0.07
N ILE A 181 8.91 -2.65 0.31
CA ILE A 181 9.15 -3.04 1.71
C ILE A 181 10.59 -2.74 2.11
N HIS A 182 11.56 -2.88 1.22
CA HIS A 182 12.95 -2.47 1.47
C HIS A 182 13.11 -1.01 1.92
N CYS A 183 12.14 -0.14 1.64
CA CYS A 183 12.08 1.24 2.14
C CYS A 183 11.94 1.36 3.67
N PHE A 184 11.59 0.29 4.40
CA PHE A 184 11.38 0.39 5.85
C PHE A 184 12.20 -0.60 6.68
N HIS A 185 13.23 -1.21 6.07
CA HIS A 185 14.15 -2.11 6.76
C HIS A 185 15.06 -1.28 7.65
N ASP A 186 15.21 -1.66 8.93
CA ASP A 186 16.17 -1.01 9.83
C ASP A 186 17.60 -1.38 9.40
N LYS A 187 18.18 -0.60 8.47
CA LYS A 187 19.49 -0.89 7.87
C LYS A 187 20.68 -0.61 8.79
N PHE A 188 20.56 0.36 9.72
CA PHE A 188 21.72 0.93 10.44
C PHE A 188 21.62 0.92 11.98
N ARG A 189 20.67 0.19 12.58
CA ARG A 189 20.44 0.23 14.04
C ARG A 189 21.68 -0.17 14.88
N ASP A 190 22.59 -0.99 14.33
CA ASP A 190 23.80 -1.48 15.02
C ASP A 190 25.06 -0.63 14.82
N LEU A 191 25.07 0.37 13.92
CA LEU A 191 26.25 1.24 13.76
C LEU A 191 26.35 2.33 14.84
N LEU A 192 25.27 2.55 15.61
CA LEU A 192 25.21 3.53 16.70
C LEU A 192 24.93 2.84 18.04
N GLY A 193 25.80 1.90 18.42
CA GLY A 193 26.00 1.50 19.83
C GLY A 193 26.40 2.66 20.78
N SER A 194 26.23 3.91 20.36
CA SER A 194 26.66 5.17 21.00
C SER A 194 25.51 6.10 21.40
N GLY A 195 24.24 5.68 21.29
CA GLY A 195 23.12 6.42 21.90
C GLY A 195 22.50 7.54 21.07
N PHE A 196 22.69 7.55 19.75
CA PHE A 196 21.87 8.35 18.84
C PHE A 196 20.68 7.51 18.35
N LEU A 197 19.53 7.67 19.01
CA LEU A 197 18.25 7.23 18.46
C LEU A 197 17.88 8.18 17.33
N MET A 198 18.14 7.80 16.07
CA MET A 198 17.45 8.44 14.93
C MET A 198 15.94 8.35 15.21
N GLY A 199 15.27 9.50 15.14
CA GLY A 199 13.84 9.60 15.44
C GLY A 199 13.02 8.64 14.57
N HIS A 200 11.91 8.14 15.10
CA HIS A 200 11.02 7.13 14.51
C HIS A 200 10.32 7.55 13.20
N LYS A 201 10.76 8.62 12.53
CA LYS A 201 10.06 9.30 11.43
C LYS A 201 10.98 9.75 10.29
N HIS A 202 12.17 9.16 10.14
CA HIS A 202 13.13 9.61 9.13
C HIS A 202 13.33 8.52 8.08
N PHE A 203 13.00 8.84 6.84
CA PHE A 203 13.38 8.07 5.67
C PHE A 203 14.80 8.42 5.27
N GLU A 204 15.59 7.40 4.94
CA GLU A 204 16.92 7.56 4.38
C GLU A 204 16.83 7.88 2.88
N PRO A 205 17.82 8.56 2.29
CA PRO A 205 17.86 8.78 0.84
C PRO A 205 17.70 7.48 0.04
N GLU A 206 18.30 6.38 0.51
CA GLU A 206 18.21 5.06 -0.11
C GLU A 206 16.77 4.53 -0.15
N ASP A 207 15.93 4.84 0.84
CA ASP A 207 14.53 4.43 0.87
C ASP A 207 13.75 5.06 -0.30
N PHE A 208 14.12 6.28 -0.68
CA PHE A 208 13.58 6.91 -1.89
C PHE A 208 13.94 6.12 -3.15
N LEU A 209 15.18 5.63 -3.28
CA LEU A 209 15.61 4.84 -4.43
C LEU A 209 14.85 3.52 -4.54
N PHE A 210 14.60 2.86 -3.40
CA PHE A 210 13.78 1.66 -3.35
C PHE A 210 12.34 1.93 -3.79
N LEU A 211 11.74 3.04 -3.34
CA LEU A 211 10.39 3.43 -3.72
C LEU A 211 10.27 3.77 -5.21
N VAL A 212 11.24 4.49 -5.77
CA VAL A 212 11.31 4.76 -7.22
C VAL A 212 11.43 3.45 -7.99
N THR A 213 12.30 2.54 -7.56
CA THR A 213 12.50 1.24 -8.21
C THR A 213 11.24 0.38 -8.14
N ALA A 214 10.47 0.48 -7.04
CA ALA A 214 9.17 -0.17 -6.91
C ALA A 214 8.19 0.30 -8.00
N PHE A 215 8.08 1.62 -8.22
CA PHE A 215 7.29 2.18 -9.33
C PHE A 215 7.81 1.76 -10.70
N GLU A 216 9.11 1.88 -10.94
CA GLU A 216 9.74 1.51 -12.22
C GLU A 216 9.47 0.05 -12.57
N THR A 217 9.51 -0.84 -11.59
CA THR A 217 9.20 -2.26 -11.74
C THR A 217 7.71 -2.51 -11.98
N LEU A 218 6.82 -1.93 -11.17
CA LEU A 218 5.37 -2.14 -11.25
C LEU A 218 4.80 -1.68 -12.60
N PHE A 219 5.33 -0.58 -13.12
CA PHE A 219 4.90 0.03 -14.38
C PHE A 219 5.76 -0.38 -15.58
N ASN A 220 6.82 -1.18 -15.37
CA ASN A 220 7.78 -1.54 -16.41
C ASN A 220 8.29 -0.29 -17.17
N ILE A 221 8.78 0.71 -16.43
CA ILE A 221 9.13 2.03 -16.94
C ILE A 221 10.34 1.95 -17.88
N ASN A 222 10.27 2.66 -19.01
CA ASN A 222 11.39 2.80 -19.94
C ASN A 222 12.48 3.69 -19.30
N PRO A 223 13.70 3.16 -19.06
CA PRO A 223 14.78 3.91 -18.43
C PRO A 223 15.33 5.07 -19.28
N GLU A 224 15.08 5.10 -20.59
CA GLU A 224 15.54 6.20 -21.47
C GLU A 224 14.70 7.47 -21.31
N ILE A 225 13.41 7.33 -20.95
CA ILE A 225 12.45 8.43 -20.83
C ILE A 225 11.51 8.25 -19.60
N PRO A 226 12.08 8.06 -18.40
CA PRO A 226 11.33 7.55 -17.25
C PRO A 226 10.17 8.45 -16.83
N ASN A 227 10.38 9.77 -16.75
CA ASN A 227 9.34 10.72 -16.37
C ASN A 227 8.14 10.70 -17.32
N SER A 228 8.40 10.69 -18.63
CA SER A 228 7.36 10.74 -19.66
C SER A 228 6.56 9.43 -19.68
N ASP A 229 7.24 8.29 -19.63
CA ASP A 229 6.60 6.98 -19.60
C ASP A 229 5.78 6.78 -18.31
N PHE A 230 6.29 7.23 -17.15
CA PHE A 230 5.54 7.16 -15.91
C PHE A 230 4.27 8.03 -15.94
N LYS A 231 4.35 9.25 -16.48
CA LYS A 231 3.17 10.12 -16.69
C LYS A 231 2.09 9.42 -17.52
N GLN A 232 2.47 8.73 -18.60
CA GLN A 232 1.54 8.04 -19.48
C GLN A 232 0.87 6.84 -18.80
N LYS A 233 1.63 6.07 -18.03
CA LYS A 233 1.14 4.87 -17.34
C LYS A 233 0.36 5.14 -16.07
N LEU A 234 0.68 6.22 -15.36
CA LEU A 234 -0.04 6.61 -14.15
C LEU A 234 -1.38 7.28 -14.47
N ARG A 235 -1.45 8.10 -15.54
CA ARG A 235 -2.65 8.85 -15.91
C ARG A 235 -3.95 8.01 -15.94
N PRO A 236 -4.01 6.83 -16.57
CA PRO A 236 -5.23 6.01 -16.57
C PRO A 236 -5.56 5.39 -15.21
N ILE A 237 -4.67 5.38 -14.22
CA ILE A 237 -4.96 4.85 -12.88
C ILE A 237 -5.71 5.90 -12.04
N ILE A 238 -5.21 7.13 -12.07
CA ILE A 238 -5.77 8.26 -11.32
C ILE A 238 -6.89 9.00 -12.07
N HIS A 239 -7.21 8.60 -13.31
CA HIS A 239 -8.28 9.15 -14.16
C HIS A 239 -8.37 10.70 -14.15
N LEU A 240 -7.21 11.38 -14.12
CA LEU A 240 -7.19 12.85 -14.07
C LEU A 240 -7.47 13.45 -15.45
N LYS A 241 -8.65 14.07 -15.56
CA LYS A 241 -9.13 14.78 -16.75
C LYS A 241 -9.13 16.30 -16.61
N PHE A 242 -9.01 16.82 -15.39
CA PHE A 242 -9.02 18.26 -15.14
C PHE A 242 -7.61 18.85 -15.25
N GLY A 243 -7.50 20.02 -15.90
CA GLY A 243 -6.21 20.62 -16.24
C GLY A 243 -5.32 20.91 -15.02
N LYS A 244 -5.87 21.47 -13.93
CA LYS A 244 -5.05 21.86 -12.77
C LYS A 244 -4.48 20.67 -11.98
N PRO A 245 -5.28 19.66 -11.60
CA PRO A 245 -4.73 18.43 -10.98
C PRO A 245 -3.72 17.71 -11.86
N LEU A 246 -3.95 17.69 -13.17
CA LEU A 246 -3.04 17.07 -14.13
C LEU A 246 -1.68 17.79 -14.17
N GLU A 247 -1.68 19.12 -14.15
CA GLU A 247 -0.44 19.91 -14.03
C GLU A 247 0.32 19.58 -12.74
N ILE A 248 -0.39 19.53 -11.61
CA ILE A 248 0.21 19.29 -10.28
C ILE A 248 0.85 17.90 -10.21
N ILE A 249 0.17 16.83 -10.64
CA ILE A 249 0.76 15.48 -10.63
C ILE A 249 1.97 15.37 -11.57
N TRP A 250 1.97 16.08 -12.70
CA TRP A 250 3.11 16.04 -13.61
C TRP A 250 4.35 16.67 -13.01
N LYS A 251 4.18 17.80 -12.31
CA LYS A 251 5.27 18.42 -11.56
C LYS A 251 5.73 17.55 -10.39
N TRP A 252 4.82 16.85 -9.73
CA TRP A 252 5.19 15.85 -8.74
C TRP A 252 6.05 14.74 -9.34
N ILE A 253 5.68 14.18 -10.49
CA ILE A 253 6.48 13.15 -11.16
C ILE A 253 7.86 13.68 -11.56
N ASP A 254 7.93 14.91 -12.08
CA ASP A 254 9.22 15.51 -12.45
C ASP A 254 10.11 15.73 -11.23
N GLY A 255 9.55 16.23 -10.12
CA GLY A 255 10.26 16.35 -8.85
C GLY A 255 10.66 15.01 -8.25
N PHE A 256 9.82 13.98 -8.36
CA PHE A 256 10.09 12.63 -7.88
C PHE A 256 11.34 12.03 -8.56
N TYR A 257 11.46 12.19 -9.87
CA TYR A 257 12.67 11.76 -10.59
C TYR A 257 13.86 12.71 -10.42
N ALA A 258 13.64 13.99 -10.17
CA ALA A 258 14.73 14.92 -9.83
C ALA A 258 15.40 14.49 -8.51
N ILE A 259 14.61 14.21 -7.47
CA ILE A 259 15.11 13.71 -6.17
C ILE A 259 15.87 12.40 -6.37
N LYS A 260 15.39 11.47 -7.22
CA LYS A 260 16.12 10.24 -7.55
C LYS A 260 17.55 10.56 -8.02
N ASN A 261 17.70 11.50 -8.94
CA ASN A 261 19.01 11.87 -9.49
C ASN A 261 19.88 12.57 -8.43
N GLU A 262 19.30 13.43 -7.60
CA GLU A 262 20.01 14.11 -6.52
C GLU A 262 20.53 13.12 -5.47
N VAL A 263 19.71 12.14 -5.05
CA VAL A 263 20.11 11.10 -4.10
C VAL A 263 21.28 10.27 -4.63
N VAL A 264 21.29 9.93 -5.93
CA VAL A 264 22.36 9.14 -6.56
C VAL A 264 23.68 9.92 -6.64
N HIS A 265 23.64 11.26 -6.75
CA HIS A 265 24.80 12.07 -7.11
C HIS A 265 25.30 13.03 -6.02
N GLU A 266 24.47 13.47 -5.06
CA GLU A 266 24.77 14.61 -4.17
C GLU A 266 24.60 14.34 -2.66
N GLY A 267 24.38 13.09 -2.24
CA GLY A 267 24.70 12.57 -0.89
C GLY A 267 23.91 13.09 0.32
N THR A 268 23.15 14.19 0.23
CA THR A 268 22.20 14.58 1.28
C THR A 268 20.96 15.25 0.70
N LEU A 269 19.80 14.64 0.93
CA LEU A 269 18.55 15.37 1.04
C LEU A 269 17.67 14.71 2.11
N PRO A 270 17.19 15.45 3.12
CA PRO A 270 15.96 15.05 3.81
C PRO A 270 14.82 14.98 2.78
N ASP A 271 13.85 14.09 2.97
CA ASP A 271 12.70 13.95 2.05
C ASP A 271 12.13 15.33 1.69
N GLY A 272 12.23 15.69 0.41
CA GLY A 272 11.77 16.97 -0.10
C GLY A 272 10.28 17.13 0.18
N THR A 273 9.82 18.36 0.38
CA THR A 273 8.39 18.63 0.46
C THR A 273 7.86 19.03 -0.92
N PHE A 274 6.85 18.32 -1.40
CA PHE A 274 6.04 18.73 -2.53
C PHE A 274 5.11 19.88 -2.13
N ARG A 275 5.19 21.01 -2.86
CA ARG A 275 4.47 22.27 -2.55
C ARG A 275 3.75 22.89 -3.74
N GLU A 276 3.63 22.18 -4.87
CA GLU A 276 2.94 22.70 -6.06
C GLU A 276 1.45 22.95 -5.80
N ASN A 277 0.86 22.17 -4.89
CA ASN A 277 -0.41 22.52 -4.29
C ASN A 277 -0.17 23.39 -3.06
N HIS A 278 -0.47 24.68 -3.15
CA HIS A 278 -0.24 25.63 -2.05
C HIS A 278 -1.06 25.32 -0.78
N ASN A 279 -2.11 24.48 -0.87
CA ASN A 279 -2.87 24.03 0.28
C ASN A 279 -2.22 22.84 1.02
N PHE A 280 -1.17 22.23 0.47
CA PHE A 280 -0.51 21.09 1.09
C PHE A 280 1.02 21.20 1.04
N GLU A 281 1.64 20.87 2.18
CA GLU A 281 3.04 20.55 2.28
C GLU A 281 3.13 19.03 2.56
N VAL A 282 3.49 18.25 1.53
CA VAL A 282 3.51 16.78 1.59
C VAL A 282 4.92 16.28 1.28
N PRO A 283 5.53 15.43 2.11
CA PRO A 283 6.79 14.78 1.74
C PRO A 283 6.60 13.88 0.49
N TYR A 284 7.60 13.82 -0.39
CA TYR A 284 7.47 13.04 -1.63
C TYR A 284 7.25 11.56 -1.34
N ILE A 285 7.93 11.00 -0.33
CA ILE A 285 7.76 9.60 0.06
C ILE A 285 6.35 9.33 0.57
N SER A 286 5.78 10.25 1.35
CA SER A 286 4.42 10.09 1.87
C SER A 286 3.38 10.02 0.74
N PHE A 287 3.47 10.92 -0.25
CA PHE A 287 2.54 10.83 -1.38
C PHE A 287 2.81 9.59 -2.25
N ALA A 288 4.08 9.25 -2.46
CA ALA A 288 4.49 8.07 -3.22
C ALA A 288 3.99 6.76 -2.60
N ILE A 289 4.00 6.60 -1.27
CA ILE A 289 3.47 5.43 -0.57
C ILE A 289 1.98 5.24 -0.88
N LYS A 290 1.15 6.28 -0.68
CA LYS A 290 -0.29 6.22 -0.98
C LYS A 290 -0.53 5.87 -2.44
N LEU A 291 0.19 6.54 -3.35
CA LEU A 291 0.07 6.31 -4.78
C LEU A 291 0.51 4.90 -5.20
N PHE A 292 1.55 4.34 -4.56
CA PHE A 292 2.06 3.00 -4.83
C PHE A 292 1.04 1.95 -4.41
N ILE A 293 0.53 2.03 -3.17
CA ILE A 293 -0.50 1.11 -2.66
C ILE A 293 -1.74 1.15 -3.55
N TYR A 294 -2.23 2.35 -3.90
CA TYR A 294 -3.36 2.50 -4.82
C TYR A 294 -3.08 1.90 -6.21
N SER A 295 -1.83 2.01 -6.70
CA SER A 295 -1.41 1.43 -7.99
C SER A 295 -1.38 -0.10 -7.95
N ILE A 296 -0.97 -0.71 -6.83
CA ILE A 296 -1.02 -2.17 -6.62
C ILE A 296 -2.48 -2.63 -6.68
N TYR A 297 -3.39 -1.97 -5.95
CA TYR A 297 -4.82 -2.26 -5.99
C TYR A 297 -5.38 -2.21 -7.41
N HIS A 298 -5.04 -1.15 -8.16
CA HIS A 298 -5.47 -1.03 -9.55
C HIS A 298 -4.92 -2.15 -10.43
N LYS A 299 -3.66 -2.57 -10.25
CA LYS A 299 -3.05 -3.68 -11.00
C LYS A 299 -3.74 -5.00 -10.72
N LEU A 300 -4.01 -5.31 -9.46
CA LEU A 300 -4.72 -6.53 -9.07
C LEU A 300 -6.17 -6.53 -9.58
N PHE A 301 -6.84 -5.38 -9.56
CA PHE A 301 -8.15 -5.24 -10.18
C PHE A 301 -8.12 -5.52 -11.69
N LYS A 302 -7.10 -5.01 -12.41
CA LYS A 302 -6.95 -5.29 -13.85
C LYS A 302 -6.64 -6.76 -14.16
N MET A 303 -6.22 -7.54 -13.16
CA MET A 303 -6.02 -8.98 -13.23
C MET A 303 -7.25 -9.78 -12.72
N ASP A 304 -8.37 -9.10 -12.44
CA ASP A 304 -9.58 -9.68 -11.87
C ASP A 304 -9.37 -10.37 -10.50
N LEU A 305 -8.40 -9.89 -9.71
CA LEU A 305 -8.06 -10.44 -8.39
C LEU A 305 -8.67 -9.66 -7.23
N LEU A 306 -9.06 -8.41 -7.44
CA LEU A 306 -9.74 -7.58 -6.44
C LEU A 306 -11.10 -7.12 -6.95
N PRO A 307 -12.16 -7.16 -6.11
CA PRO A 307 -13.41 -6.48 -6.42
C PRO A 307 -13.23 -4.97 -6.34
N ALA A 308 -14.01 -4.24 -7.14
CA ALA A 308 -14.15 -2.79 -7.03
C ALA A 308 -15.60 -2.44 -6.70
N HIS A 309 -15.80 -1.43 -5.86
CA HIS A 309 -17.14 -0.92 -5.55
C HIS A 309 -17.73 -0.11 -6.71
N VAL A 310 -16.85 0.37 -7.57
CA VAL A 310 -17.13 1.42 -8.55
C VAL A 310 -16.24 1.18 -9.77
N THR A 311 -16.84 0.91 -10.93
CA THR A 311 -16.12 0.54 -12.17
C THR A 311 -16.41 1.46 -13.35
N GLU A 312 -17.10 2.58 -13.12
CA GLU A 312 -17.37 3.58 -14.16
C GLU A 312 -16.08 4.06 -14.84
N SER A 313 -16.06 4.06 -16.17
CA SER A 313 -14.87 4.27 -17.00
C SER A 313 -14.28 5.69 -16.96
N TYR A 314 -14.97 6.64 -16.34
CA TYR A 314 -14.62 8.06 -16.31
C TYR A 314 -14.15 8.55 -14.94
N ARG A 315 -13.99 7.66 -13.96
CA ARG A 315 -13.51 8.00 -12.62
C ARG A 315 -12.48 7.00 -12.10
N PRO A 316 -11.60 7.42 -11.16
CA PRO A 316 -10.65 6.50 -10.55
C PRO A 316 -11.42 5.39 -9.82
N ILE A 317 -10.87 4.19 -9.77
CA ILE A 317 -11.54 3.03 -9.17
C ILE A 317 -11.56 3.18 -7.65
N ALA A 318 -12.71 2.90 -7.00
CA ALA A 318 -12.79 2.87 -5.54
C ALA A 318 -12.66 1.44 -5.03
N PHE A 319 -11.74 1.24 -4.07
CA PHE A 319 -11.46 -0.04 -3.43
C PHE A 319 -11.89 -0.01 -1.97
N HIS A 320 -12.16 -1.18 -1.40
CA HIS A 320 -12.41 -1.30 0.03
C HIS A 320 -11.15 -0.89 0.81
N GLY A 321 -11.29 -0.11 1.88
CA GLY A 321 -10.17 0.35 2.71
C GLY A 321 -9.22 1.37 2.05
N ILE A 322 -9.20 1.48 0.71
CA ILE A 322 -8.29 2.36 -0.03
C ILE A 322 -9.09 3.34 -0.89
N GLU A 323 -9.32 4.53 -0.32
CA GLU A 323 -10.13 5.58 -0.89
C GLU A 323 -9.35 6.42 -1.91
N ARG A 324 -9.78 6.42 -3.18
CA ARG A 324 -9.15 7.22 -4.25
C ARG A 324 -9.06 8.72 -3.91
N GLU A 325 -10.02 9.23 -3.13
CA GLU A 325 -10.10 10.60 -2.66
C GLU A 325 -8.85 10.99 -1.85
N GLU A 326 -8.29 10.06 -1.06
CA GLU A 326 -7.07 10.27 -0.28
C GLU A 326 -5.80 10.39 -1.13
N VAL A 327 -5.82 9.92 -2.39
CA VAL A 327 -4.73 10.11 -3.35
C VAL A 327 -4.90 11.43 -4.10
N ILE A 328 -6.10 11.70 -4.61
CA ILE A 328 -6.32 12.83 -5.51
C ILE A 328 -6.45 14.17 -4.77
N LEU A 329 -6.72 14.20 -3.47
CA LEU A 329 -6.86 15.46 -2.71
C LEU A 329 -5.60 16.33 -2.77
N PHE A 330 -4.41 15.73 -2.80
CA PHE A 330 -3.15 16.47 -2.88
C PHE A 330 -2.97 17.21 -4.21
N LEU A 331 -3.76 16.84 -5.22
CA LEU A 331 -3.72 17.38 -6.56
C LEU A 331 -4.72 18.52 -6.76
N TRP A 332 -5.55 18.81 -5.76
CA TRP A 332 -6.57 19.83 -5.82
C TRP A 332 -6.27 20.98 -4.87
N PRO A 333 -6.02 22.19 -5.39
CA PRO A 333 -6.10 23.38 -4.57
C PRO A 333 -7.55 23.63 -4.13
N GLU A 334 -7.74 24.01 -2.86
CA GLU A 334 -9.03 24.08 -2.17
C GLU A 334 -10.05 24.95 -2.94
N LYS A 335 -9.62 26.15 -3.33
CA LYS A 335 -10.49 27.11 -4.03
C LYS A 335 -10.87 26.64 -5.43
N GLU A 336 -9.91 26.07 -6.15
CA GLU A 336 -10.08 25.55 -7.50
C GLU A 336 -11.02 24.33 -7.51
N LEU A 337 -10.92 23.48 -6.50
CA LEU A 337 -11.84 22.36 -6.27
C LEU A 337 -13.28 22.87 -6.09
N LEU A 338 -13.51 23.80 -5.17
CA LEU A 338 -14.84 24.36 -4.92
C LEU A 338 -15.39 25.09 -6.15
N LYS A 339 -14.57 25.85 -6.87
CA LYS A 339 -14.98 26.48 -8.14
C LYS A 339 -15.40 25.43 -9.16
N LYS A 340 -14.67 24.32 -9.24
CA LYS A 340 -15.01 23.25 -10.18
C LYS A 340 -16.33 22.58 -9.80
N ILE A 341 -16.56 22.29 -8.51
CA ILE A 341 -17.85 21.79 -8.01
C ILE A 341 -18.98 22.74 -8.40
N SER A 342 -18.85 24.04 -8.13
CA SER A 342 -19.85 25.05 -8.50
C SER A 342 -20.16 25.05 -10.01
N ILE A 343 -19.13 25.00 -10.87
CA ILE A 343 -19.31 24.93 -12.33
C ILE A 343 -20.05 23.66 -12.74
N LEU A 344 -19.72 22.51 -12.16
CA LEU A 344 -20.37 21.25 -12.49
C LEU A 344 -21.83 21.23 -12.02
N ILE A 345 -22.15 21.80 -10.86
CA ILE A 345 -23.54 21.96 -10.41
C ILE A 345 -24.32 22.83 -11.39
N MET A 346 -23.77 23.98 -11.81
CA MET A 346 -24.41 24.82 -12.84
C MET A 346 -24.65 24.06 -14.15
N GLN A 347 -23.76 23.13 -14.52
CA GLN A 347 -23.94 22.28 -15.69
C GLN A 347 -25.06 21.25 -15.50
N LEU A 348 -25.29 20.76 -14.29
CA LEU A 348 -26.42 19.88 -13.98
C LEU A 348 -27.75 20.63 -14.01
N THR A 349 -27.81 21.83 -13.44
CA THR A 349 -29.07 22.60 -13.28
C THR A 349 -29.48 23.36 -14.54
N HIS A 350 -28.52 23.76 -15.37
CA HIS A 350 -28.77 24.60 -16.56
C HIS A 350 -28.20 24.05 -17.85
N GLY A 351 -27.47 22.93 -17.80
CA GLY A 351 -26.76 22.34 -18.94
C GLY A 351 -27.23 20.94 -19.28
N LYS A 352 -26.39 20.21 -20.04
CA LYS A 352 -26.63 18.82 -20.38
C LYS A 352 -26.17 17.94 -19.21
N VAL A 353 -27.12 17.29 -18.55
CA VAL A 353 -26.86 16.28 -17.53
C VAL A 353 -26.24 15.03 -18.18
N THR A 354 -25.12 14.57 -17.64
CA THR A 354 -24.47 13.31 -18.02
C THR A 354 -24.09 12.54 -16.76
N ASP A 355 -24.04 11.21 -16.84
CA ASP A 355 -23.59 10.35 -15.73
C ASP A 355 -22.23 10.79 -15.19
N GLU A 356 -21.32 11.15 -16.10
CA GLU A 356 -20.00 11.67 -15.77
C GLU A 356 -20.06 12.95 -14.93
N THR A 357 -20.97 13.89 -15.26
CA THR A 357 -21.11 15.15 -14.52
C THR A 357 -21.67 14.90 -13.12
N VAL A 358 -22.68 14.03 -13.01
CA VAL A 358 -23.29 13.65 -11.72
C VAL A 358 -22.24 12.99 -10.81
N ALA A 359 -21.49 12.03 -11.35
CA ALA A 359 -20.43 11.34 -10.62
C ALA A 359 -19.27 12.27 -10.23
N ASP A 360 -18.88 13.21 -11.08
CA ASP A 360 -17.82 14.18 -10.79
C ASP A 360 -18.20 15.12 -9.64
N VAL A 361 -19.45 15.61 -9.59
CA VAL A 361 -19.93 16.43 -8.47
C VAL A 361 -19.81 15.66 -7.17
N SER A 362 -20.30 14.42 -7.15
CA SER A 362 -20.25 13.58 -5.95
C SER A 362 -18.81 13.31 -5.52
N MET A 363 -17.94 12.86 -6.43
CA MET A 363 -16.54 12.57 -6.13
C MET A 363 -15.78 13.80 -5.62
N LEU A 364 -15.89 14.94 -6.30
CA LEU A 364 -15.17 16.16 -5.89
C LEU A 364 -15.67 16.71 -4.54
N ALA A 365 -16.96 16.54 -4.23
CA ALA A 365 -17.48 16.88 -2.91
C ALA A 365 -16.89 15.98 -1.80
N HIS A 366 -16.71 14.68 -2.06
CA HIS A 366 -15.99 13.78 -1.14
C HIS A 366 -14.52 14.19 -1.01
N VAL A 367 -13.80 14.48 -2.12
CA VAL A 367 -12.41 14.97 -2.08
C VAL A 367 -12.28 16.19 -1.16
N TYR A 368 -13.22 17.13 -1.24
CA TYR A 368 -13.24 18.30 -0.36
C TYR A 368 -13.42 17.93 1.12
N GLN A 369 -14.33 17.00 1.43
CA GLN A 369 -14.49 16.52 2.80
C GLN A 369 -13.23 15.84 3.34
N HIS A 370 -12.55 15.01 2.54
CA HIS A 370 -11.27 14.39 2.92
C HIS A 370 -10.18 15.44 3.16
N MET A 371 -10.08 16.45 2.29
CA MET A 371 -9.17 17.58 2.47
C MET A 371 -9.36 18.26 3.83
N LEU A 372 -10.60 18.44 4.28
CA LEU A 372 -10.89 19.07 5.57
C LEU A 372 -10.63 18.17 6.78
N ARG A 373 -10.43 16.86 6.61
CA ARG A 373 -9.94 15.99 7.71
C ARG A 373 -8.52 16.41 8.11
N TYR A 374 -7.67 16.76 7.14
CA TYR A 374 -6.32 17.30 7.40
C TYR A 374 -6.33 18.70 8.02
N HIS A 375 -7.38 19.49 7.78
CA HIS A 375 -7.54 20.77 8.49
C HIS A 375 -7.73 20.57 10.01
N LYS A 376 -8.38 19.47 10.41
CA LYS A 376 -8.68 19.17 11.82
C LYS A 376 -7.62 18.31 12.51
N SER A 377 -6.76 17.69 11.73
CA SER A 377 -5.80 16.67 12.18
C SER A 377 -4.37 17.21 12.09
N LEU A 378 -3.62 17.12 13.19
CA LEU A 378 -2.16 17.31 13.18
C LEU A 378 -1.49 15.98 12.79
N GLN A 379 -1.76 15.50 11.57
CA GLN A 379 -1.09 14.32 11.03
C GLN A 379 0.29 14.70 10.53
N ASP A 380 1.31 14.57 11.39
CA ASP A 380 2.72 14.57 10.97
C ASP A 380 2.94 13.34 10.07
N PRO A 381 3.38 13.48 8.80
CA PRO A 381 4.15 14.61 8.24
C PRO A 381 3.43 15.53 7.24
N ILE A 382 2.11 15.43 7.10
CA ILE A 382 1.35 16.21 6.10
C ILE A 382 0.75 17.45 6.74
N LYS A 383 1.08 18.62 6.18
CA LYS A 383 0.56 19.89 6.65
C LYS A 383 -0.41 20.49 5.64
N PHE A 384 -1.64 20.77 6.09
CA PHE A 384 -2.64 21.49 5.31
C PHE A 384 -2.60 22.99 5.60
N ILE A 385 -2.63 23.81 4.55
CA ILE A 385 -2.63 25.27 4.59
C ILE A 385 -3.97 25.75 4.01
N PRO A 386 -4.96 26.10 4.86
CA PRO A 386 -6.28 26.52 4.39
C PRO A 386 -6.23 27.82 3.57
N THR A 387 -7.02 27.90 2.49
CA THR A 387 -7.27 29.16 1.77
C THR A 387 -8.01 30.16 2.68
N SER A 388 -7.78 31.46 2.54
CA SER A 388 -8.45 32.47 3.39
C SER A 388 -9.98 32.43 3.22
N LYS A 389 -10.72 32.74 4.29
CA LYS A 389 -12.20 32.73 4.29
C LYS A 389 -12.76 33.71 3.26
N GLU A 390 -12.12 34.87 3.13
CA GLU A 390 -12.48 35.94 2.20
C GLU A 390 -12.46 35.47 0.75
N GLU A 391 -11.48 34.63 0.41
CA GLU A 391 -11.33 34.08 -0.94
C GLU A 391 -12.34 32.97 -1.26
N LEU A 392 -12.80 32.25 -0.25
CA LEU A 392 -13.78 31.17 -0.40
C LEU A 392 -15.23 31.66 -0.35
N LYS A 393 -15.52 32.77 0.34
CA LYS A 393 -16.89 33.23 0.60
C LYS A 393 -17.77 33.30 -0.65
N LYS A 394 -17.25 33.84 -1.76
CA LYS A 394 -18.03 33.94 -3.01
C LYS A 394 -18.37 32.58 -3.63
N VAL A 395 -17.43 31.63 -3.58
CA VAL A 395 -17.67 30.30 -4.17
C VAL A 395 -18.56 29.44 -3.27
N VAL A 396 -18.43 29.58 -1.95
CA VAL A 396 -19.30 28.89 -0.99
C VAL A 396 -20.75 29.32 -1.16
N VAL A 397 -21.03 30.63 -1.16
CA VAL A 397 -22.39 31.15 -1.38
C VAL A 397 -22.97 30.70 -2.72
N ALA A 398 -22.14 30.60 -3.76
CA ALA A 398 -22.59 30.09 -5.06
C ALA A 398 -22.99 28.60 -4.97
N ILE A 399 -22.19 27.77 -4.30
CA ILE A 399 -22.52 26.35 -4.10
C ILE A 399 -23.78 26.21 -3.25
N GLU A 400 -23.92 26.95 -2.16
CA GLU A 400 -25.13 26.93 -1.31
C GLU A 400 -26.38 27.22 -2.13
N ASN A 401 -26.40 28.34 -2.85
CA ASN A 401 -27.56 28.74 -3.65
C ASN A 401 -27.91 27.71 -4.74
N LEU A 402 -26.90 27.09 -5.35
CA LEU A 402 -27.10 26.08 -6.39
C LEU A 402 -27.44 24.70 -5.83
N SER A 403 -27.23 24.46 -4.52
CA SER A 403 -27.47 23.15 -3.91
C SER A 403 -28.95 22.91 -3.61
N ASP A 404 -29.74 23.99 -3.54
CA ASP A 404 -31.20 23.98 -3.40
C ASP A 404 -31.93 23.78 -4.74
N ASP A 405 -31.18 23.75 -5.86
CA ASP A 405 -31.75 23.51 -7.18
C ASP A 405 -32.00 22.02 -7.43
N ASP A 406 -32.95 21.76 -8.32
CA ASP A 406 -33.27 20.44 -8.81
C ASP A 406 -32.87 20.28 -10.29
N PHE A 407 -32.54 19.05 -10.68
CA PHE A 407 -32.30 18.69 -12.08
C PHE A 407 -32.99 17.37 -12.44
N GLU A 408 -33.17 17.11 -13.73
CA GLU A 408 -33.75 15.85 -14.20
C GLU A 408 -32.63 14.85 -14.57
N TYR A 409 -32.68 13.66 -13.98
CA TYR A 409 -31.74 12.57 -14.23
C TYR A 409 -32.48 11.24 -14.27
N GLU A 410 -32.30 10.49 -15.36
CA GLU A 410 -33.00 9.21 -15.59
C GLU A 410 -34.53 9.28 -15.42
N GLY A 411 -35.14 10.41 -15.80
CA GLY A 411 -36.58 10.64 -15.67
C GLY A 411 -37.06 10.91 -14.24
N LYS A 412 -36.14 11.16 -13.30
CA LYS A 412 -36.43 11.56 -11.92
C LYS A 412 -35.91 12.97 -11.68
N LYS A 413 -36.66 13.71 -10.86
CA LYS A 413 -36.22 14.97 -10.29
C LYS A 413 -35.27 14.65 -9.13
N VAL A 414 -34.02 15.08 -9.23
CA VAL A 414 -32.97 14.86 -8.23
C VAL A 414 -32.56 16.21 -7.68
N HIS A 415 -32.50 16.32 -6.35
CA HIS A 415 -32.04 17.53 -5.68
C HIS A 415 -30.50 17.53 -5.65
N VAL A 416 -29.84 18.63 -5.99
CA VAL A 416 -28.37 18.69 -6.10
C VAL A 416 -27.68 18.22 -4.82
N GLN A 417 -28.21 18.59 -3.66
CA GLN A 417 -27.69 18.18 -2.35
C GLN A 417 -27.62 16.65 -2.17
N GLU A 418 -28.48 15.87 -2.82
CA GLU A 418 -28.47 14.39 -2.75
C GLU A 418 -27.22 13.77 -3.38
N LEU A 419 -26.50 14.52 -4.24
CA LEU A 419 -25.24 14.06 -4.83
C LEU A 419 -24.05 14.21 -3.90
N MET A 420 -24.18 15.04 -2.87
CA MET A 420 -23.09 15.41 -1.97
C MET A 420 -23.09 14.51 -0.74
N PRO A 421 -21.91 14.26 -0.14
CA PRO A 421 -21.85 13.53 1.12
C PRO A 421 -22.61 14.27 2.23
N GLU A 422 -23.17 13.50 3.17
CA GLU A 422 -23.95 14.03 4.29
C GLU A 422 -23.16 15.11 5.05
N GLY A 423 -23.85 16.20 5.39
CA GLY A 423 -23.26 17.34 6.10
C GLY A 423 -22.27 18.19 5.28
N PHE A 424 -22.16 17.98 3.96
CA PHE A 424 -21.26 18.77 3.11
C PHE A 424 -21.48 20.29 3.23
N LEU A 425 -22.73 20.76 3.12
CA LEU A 425 -23.04 22.19 3.23
C LEU A 425 -22.73 22.75 4.63
N ASP A 426 -23.01 21.99 5.70
CA ASP A 426 -22.65 22.39 7.06
C ASP A 426 -21.15 22.58 7.21
N VAL A 427 -20.37 21.66 6.64
CA VAL A 427 -18.91 21.71 6.66
C VAL A 427 -18.39 22.90 5.85
N LEU A 428 -18.96 23.13 4.66
CA LEU A 428 -18.63 24.27 3.79
C LEU A 428 -18.93 25.60 4.48
N ASN A 429 -20.05 25.70 5.19
CA ASN A 429 -20.49 26.92 5.86
C ASN A 429 -19.65 27.22 7.08
N ARG A 430 -19.31 26.20 7.88
CA ARG A 430 -18.35 26.36 8.99
C ARG A 430 -16.97 26.79 8.51
N ARG A 431 -16.59 26.48 7.27
CA ARG A 431 -15.29 26.87 6.70
C ARG A 431 -15.19 28.38 6.47
N VAL A 432 -16.31 29.07 6.22
CA VAL A 432 -16.37 30.51 5.91
C VAL A 432 -17.09 31.36 6.94
N ALA A 433 -17.82 30.77 7.88
CA ALA A 433 -18.28 31.41 9.13
C ALA A 433 -17.08 31.74 10.01
#